data_AF-A0A7T7HLE7-F1
#
_entry.id   AF-A0A7T7HLE7-F1
#
_cell.length_a   1.000
_cell.length_b   1.000
_cell.length_c   1.000
_cell.angle_alpha   90.00
_cell.angle_beta   90.00
_cell.angle_gamma   90.00
#
_symmetry.space_group_name_H-M   'P 1'
#
loop_
_entity.id
_entity.type
_entity.pdbx_description
1 polymer ?
#
loop_
_entity_poly.entity_id
_entity_poly.type
_entity_poly.pdbx_seq_one_letter_code
_entity_poly.pdbx_strand_id
1 'polypeptide(L)'
;MSYLKANTAPLFWKPGMWDGTPRQDYSEYVRYQGIAGGATLPLFAAPGRFSAITLLTIDKSVHVPDTAHAISILTSVATARMSAFTEGLPCQYNVHGFKLLSGLQVEILSWIAKGKTNSEIALIVGRTERAVAYHVSEILAKISVSSRAQAAAFYAALGLRD
;
A
#
# COMPACT_ATOMS: atom_id res chain seq x y z
N MET A 1 -0.78 -18.98 -12.19
CA MET A 1 0.45 -19.11 -11.37
C MET A 1 1.69 -19.55 -12.15
N SER A 2 1.60 -20.32 -13.23
CA SER A 2 2.77 -20.78 -14.01
C SER A 2 3.59 -19.65 -14.65
N TYR A 3 2.93 -18.64 -15.25
CA TYR A 3 3.62 -17.53 -15.92
C TYR A 3 4.59 -16.78 -14.99
N LEU A 4 4.11 -16.37 -13.81
CA LEU A 4 4.85 -15.52 -12.89
C LEU A 4 6.05 -16.23 -12.22
N LYS A 5 6.06 -17.57 -12.21
CA LYS A 5 7.22 -18.35 -11.73
C LYS A 5 8.37 -18.39 -12.74
N ALA A 6 8.06 -18.17 -14.02
CA ALA A 6 9.02 -18.29 -15.12
C ALA A 6 9.37 -16.95 -15.77
N ASN A 7 8.71 -15.86 -15.37
CA ASN A 7 8.85 -14.55 -15.99
C ASN A 7 9.04 -13.46 -14.93
N THR A 8 9.87 -12.47 -15.25
CA THR A 8 10.08 -11.26 -14.45
C THR A 8 9.27 -10.06 -14.96
N ALA A 9 8.75 -10.15 -16.19
CA ALA A 9 7.91 -9.12 -16.77
C ALA A 9 6.49 -9.13 -16.16
N PRO A 10 5.83 -7.96 -16.08
CA PRO A 10 4.43 -7.89 -15.68
C PRO A 10 3.52 -8.68 -16.64
N LEU A 11 2.61 -9.48 -16.08
CA LEU A 11 1.54 -10.12 -16.83
C LEU A 11 0.36 -9.16 -16.94
N PHE A 12 0.14 -8.60 -18.12
CA PHE A 12 -1.10 -7.89 -18.43
C PHE A 12 -2.20 -8.88 -18.76
N TRP A 13 -3.38 -8.68 -18.18
CA TRP A 13 -4.50 -9.58 -18.40
C TRP A 13 -5.85 -8.87 -18.46
N LYS A 14 -6.77 -9.52 -19.17
CA LYS A 14 -8.20 -9.19 -19.22
C LYS A 14 -9.00 -10.46 -18.93
N PRO A 15 -10.21 -10.35 -18.35
CA PRO A 15 -11.03 -11.52 -18.03
C PRO A 15 -11.19 -12.45 -19.25
N GLY A 16 -11.42 -11.87 -20.42
CA GLY A 16 -11.62 -12.63 -21.67
C GLY A 16 -10.45 -13.51 -22.12
N MET A 17 -9.26 -13.38 -21.51
CA MET A 17 -8.16 -14.32 -21.75
C MET A 17 -8.44 -15.74 -21.21
N TRP A 18 -9.43 -15.91 -20.35
CA TRP A 18 -9.81 -17.20 -19.78
C TRP A 18 -11.10 -17.78 -20.38
N ASP A 19 -11.70 -17.11 -21.37
CA ASP A 19 -12.90 -17.61 -22.04
C ASP A 19 -12.58 -18.88 -22.84
N GLY A 20 -13.47 -19.87 -22.80
CA GLY A 20 -13.24 -21.17 -23.46
C GLY A 20 -12.12 -22.01 -22.84
N THR A 21 -11.55 -21.59 -21.71
CA THR A 21 -10.60 -22.38 -20.92
C THR A 21 -11.29 -23.01 -19.72
N PRO A 22 -10.69 -24.00 -19.03
CA PRO A 22 -11.21 -24.52 -17.76
C PRO A 22 -11.35 -23.48 -16.62
N ARG A 23 -10.98 -22.21 -16.87
CA ARG A 23 -11.11 -21.07 -15.94
C ARG A 23 -12.20 -20.10 -16.37
N GLN A 24 -13.15 -20.52 -17.21
CA GLN A 24 -14.24 -19.66 -17.68
C GLN A 24 -15.07 -19.09 -16.53
N ASP A 25 -15.43 -19.90 -15.52
CA ASP A 25 -16.19 -19.43 -14.35
C ASP A 25 -15.47 -18.29 -13.61
N TYR A 26 -14.14 -18.33 -13.56
CA TYR A 26 -13.32 -17.26 -12.99
C TYR A 26 -13.38 -15.99 -13.85
N SER A 27 -13.37 -16.12 -15.18
CA SER A 27 -13.57 -15.00 -16.11
C SER A 27 -14.91 -14.30 -15.87
N GLU A 28 -15.98 -15.09 -15.73
CA GLU A 28 -17.34 -14.59 -15.47
C GLU A 28 -17.44 -13.89 -14.11
N TYR A 29 -16.86 -14.48 -13.06
CA TYR A 29 -16.80 -13.86 -11.74
C TYR A 29 -16.08 -12.52 -11.75
N VAL A 30 -14.90 -12.43 -12.37
CA VAL A 30 -14.11 -11.19 -12.42
C VAL A 30 -14.88 -10.09 -13.16
N ARG A 31 -15.58 -10.44 -14.26
CA ARG A 31 -16.46 -9.51 -14.97
C ARG A 31 -17.66 -9.07 -14.13
N TYR A 32 -18.27 -9.99 -13.41
CA TYR A 32 -19.40 -9.70 -12.53
C TYR A 32 -19.02 -8.68 -11.44
N GLN A 33 -17.80 -8.75 -10.91
CA GLN A 33 -17.23 -7.75 -9.99
C GLN A 33 -16.88 -6.41 -10.66
N GLY A 34 -17.15 -6.24 -11.96
CA GLY A 34 -16.85 -5.01 -12.71
C GLY A 34 -15.37 -4.82 -13.07
N ILE A 35 -14.52 -5.83 -12.84
CA ILE A 35 -13.09 -5.74 -13.14
C ILE A 35 -12.89 -5.93 -14.66
N ALA A 36 -12.36 -4.89 -15.31
CA ALA A 36 -12.11 -4.86 -16.75
C ALA A 36 -10.77 -5.52 -17.13
N GLY A 37 -9.82 -5.59 -16.19
CA GLY A 37 -8.52 -6.23 -16.38
C GLY A 37 -7.53 -5.86 -15.29
N GLY A 38 -6.25 -6.16 -15.54
CA GLY A 38 -5.20 -5.85 -14.59
C GLY A 38 -3.80 -6.15 -15.10
N ALA A 39 -2.83 -5.88 -14.23
CA ALA A 39 -1.44 -6.29 -14.40
C ALA A 39 -0.98 -7.01 -13.13
N THR A 40 -0.44 -8.20 -13.27
CA THR A 40 0.17 -8.94 -12.16
C THR A 40 1.68 -8.95 -12.30
N LEU A 41 2.34 -8.46 -11.27
CA LEU A 41 3.77 -8.21 -11.22
C LEU A 41 4.41 -9.23 -10.28
N PRO A 42 5.36 -10.04 -10.76
CA PRO A 42 6.09 -10.93 -9.88
C PRO A 42 7.05 -10.12 -9.00
N LEU A 43 7.05 -10.38 -7.70
CA LEU A 43 7.99 -9.82 -6.75
C LEU A 43 8.87 -10.94 -6.22
N PHE A 44 10.13 -10.93 -6.63
CA PHE A 44 11.13 -11.89 -6.18
C PHE A 44 11.84 -11.32 -4.97
N ALA A 45 11.51 -11.90 -3.83
CA ALA A 45 11.89 -11.40 -2.53
C ALA A 45 13.10 -12.22 -2.01
N ALA A 46 13.02 -13.54 -2.05
CA ALA A 46 14.10 -14.44 -1.62
C ALA A 46 14.03 -15.78 -2.36
N PRO A 47 15.13 -16.54 -2.44
CA PRO A 47 15.10 -17.91 -2.98
C PRO A 47 14.01 -18.74 -2.28
N GLY A 48 13.11 -19.35 -3.07
CA GLY A 48 12.03 -20.21 -2.57
C GLY A 48 10.75 -19.49 -2.11
N ARG A 49 10.70 -18.14 -2.06
CA ARG A 49 9.48 -17.38 -1.76
C ARG A 49 8.94 -16.68 -3.01
N PHE A 50 7.68 -16.96 -3.35
CA PHE A 50 6.98 -16.33 -4.46
C PHE A 50 6.04 -15.24 -3.93
N SER A 51 6.25 -13.99 -4.35
CA SER A 51 5.32 -12.89 -4.09
C SER A 51 4.87 -12.25 -5.40
N ALA A 52 3.71 -11.61 -5.41
CA ALA A 52 3.24 -10.85 -6.56
C ALA A 52 2.36 -9.69 -6.11
N ILE A 53 2.38 -8.58 -6.86
CA ILE A 53 1.38 -7.51 -6.76
C ILE A 53 0.42 -7.63 -7.93
N THR A 54 -0.87 -7.42 -7.70
CA THR A 54 -1.86 -7.33 -8.78
C THR A 54 -2.50 -5.96 -8.74
N LEU A 55 -2.37 -5.21 -9.84
CA LEU A 55 -3.08 -3.97 -10.09
C LEU A 55 -4.33 -4.29 -10.91
N LEU A 56 -5.48 -3.76 -10.51
CA LEU A 56 -6.78 -4.01 -11.13
C LEU A 56 -7.35 -2.72 -11.68
N THR A 57 -8.01 -2.79 -12.83
CA THR A 57 -8.81 -1.69 -13.38
C THR A 57 -10.25 -2.13 -13.56
N ILE A 58 -11.16 -1.23 -13.21
CA ILE A 58 -12.59 -1.33 -13.53
C ILE A 58 -12.94 -0.53 -14.80
N ASP A 59 -12.04 0.34 -15.24
CA ASP A 59 -12.21 1.12 -16.47
C ASP A 59 -11.83 0.26 -17.68
N LYS A 60 -12.75 0.19 -18.64
CA LYS A 60 -12.62 -0.54 -19.91
C LYS A 60 -11.81 0.23 -20.95
N SER A 61 -11.54 1.52 -20.70
CA SER A 61 -11.01 2.51 -21.66
C SER A 61 -9.51 2.79 -21.50
N VAL A 62 -8.84 2.05 -20.61
CA VAL A 62 -7.44 2.27 -20.25
C VAL A 62 -6.51 2.16 -21.47
N HIS A 63 -5.83 3.26 -21.79
CA HIS A 63 -4.85 3.34 -22.87
C HIS A 63 -3.55 2.64 -22.48
N VAL A 64 -3.15 1.65 -23.26
CA VAL A 64 -2.06 0.71 -22.95
C VAL A 64 -0.67 1.38 -22.80
N PRO A 65 -0.26 2.40 -23.59
CA PRO A 65 1.11 2.95 -23.51
C PRO A 65 1.41 3.69 -22.20
N ASP A 66 0.57 4.65 -21.81
CA ASP A 66 0.79 5.47 -20.60
C ASP A 66 0.60 4.64 -19.32
N THR A 67 -0.35 3.71 -19.37
CA THR A 67 -0.61 2.78 -18.26
C THR A 67 0.55 1.82 -18.08
N ALA A 68 1.18 1.34 -19.16
CA ALA A 68 2.37 0.49 -19.06
C ALA A 68 3.53 1.21 -18.38
N HIS A 69 3.74 2.50 -18.67
CA HIS A 69 4.76 3.30 -17.99
C HIS A 69 4.45 3.51 -16.50
N ALA A 70 3.22 3.88 -16.15
CA ALA A 70 2.81 4.03 -14.75
C ALA A 70 2.98 2.70 -13.98
N ILE A 71 2.59 1.58 -14.60
CA ILE A 71 2.77 0.24 -14.04
C ILE A 71 4.25 -0.06 -13.84
N SER A 72 5.14 0.28 -14.79
CA SER A 72 6.59 0.08 -14.66
C SER A 72 7.18 0.84 -13.47
N ILE A 73 6.73 2.09 -13.24
CA ILE A 73 7.16 2.90 -12.09
C ILE A 73 6.69 2.24 -10.78
N LEU A 74 5.42 1.87 -10.70
CA LEU A 74 4.86 1.17 -9.54
C LEU A 74 5.60 -0.16 -9.29
N THR A 75 5.99 -0.87 -10.35
CA THR A 75 6.79 -2.10 -10.30
C THR A 75 8.13 -1.84 -9.62
N SER A 76 8.88 -0.86 -10.13
CA SER A 76 10.21 -0.55 -9.63
C SER A 76 10.19 -0.15 -8.15
N VAL A 77 9.19 0.65 -7.75
CA VAL A 77 9.00 1.02 -6.34
C VAL A 77 8.64 -0.19 -5.49
N ALA A 78 7.74 -1.06 -5.96
CA ALA A 78 7.35 -2.25 -5.24
C ALA A 78 8.50 -3.25 -5.06
N THR A 79 9.29 -3.49 -6.11
CA THR A 79 10.46 -4.37 -6.08
C THR A 79 11.53 -3.82 -5.14
N ALA A 80 11.85 -2.53 -5.22
CA ALA A 80 12.81 -1.88 -4.33
C ALA A 80 12.37 -1.92 -2.85
N ARG A 81 11.07 -1.79 -2.58
CA ARG A 81 10.54 -1.97 -1.22
C ARG A 81 10.58 -3.43 -0.78
N MET A 82 10.27 -4.38 -1.66
CA MET A 82 10.28 -5.80 -1.34
C MET A 82 11.70 -6.33 -1.06
N SER A 83 12.71 -5.87 -1.79
CA SER A 83 14.11 -6.23 -1.50
C SER A 83 14.55 -5.75 -0.12
N ALA A 84 14.08 -4.58 0.32
CA ALA A 84 14.30 -4.10 1.69
C ALA A 84 13.58 -4.95 2.75
N PHE A 85 12.43 -5.56 2.43
CA PHE A 85 11.75 -6.52 3.31
C PHE A 85 12.51 -7.84 3.47
N THR A 86 13.25 -8.27 2.44
CA THR A 86 13.92 -9.58 2.40
C THR A 86 15.29 -9.61 3.02
N GLU A 87 15.91 -8.45 3.17
CA GLU A 87 17.10 -8.26 4.02
C GLU A 87 16.79 -8.43 5.52
N GLY A 88 15.57 -8.84 5.87
CA GLY A 88 15.24 -9.19 7.25
C GLY A 88 15.15 -7.97 8.15
N LEU A 89 14.80 -6.80 7.61
CA LEU A 89 14.21 -5.72 8.39
C LEU A 89 12.73 -6.06 8.56
N PRO A 90 12.31 -6.76 9.63
CA PRO A 90 10.90 -6.87 9.94
C PRO A 90 10.33 -5.45 10.01
N CYS A 91 9.13 -5.25 9.45
CA CYS A 91 8.31 -4.12 9.85
C CYS A 91 7.94 -4.33 11.32
N GLN A 92 8.90 -4.06 12.22
CA GLN A 92 8.63 -3.97 13.63
C GLN A 92 7.92 -2.64 13.81
N TYR A 93 6.60 -2.70 13.75
CA TYR A 93 5.78 -1.66 14.34
C TYR A 93 6.19 -1.56 15.81
N ASN A 94 6.79 -0.45 16.22
CA ASN A 94 7.10 -0.19 17.62
C ASN A 94 5.81 0.05 18.43
N VAL A 95 5.10 -1.05 18.70
CA VAL A 95 3.85 -1.06 19.48
C VAL A 95 4.08 -0.57 20.91
N HIS A 96 5.29 -0.75 21.44
CA HIS A 96 5.66 -0.21 22.74
C HIS A 96 5.71 1.32 22.69
N GLY A 97 6.33 1.89 21.67
CA GLY A 97 6.35 3.33 21.40
C GLY A 97 4.96 3.94 21.25
N PHE A 98 4.02 3.20 20.64
CA PHE A 98 2.62 3.62 20.58
C PHE A 98 1.97 3.76 21.97
N LYS A 99 2.25 2.85 22.90
CA LYS A 99 1.75 2.93 24.30
C LYS A 99 2.31 4.13 25.07
N LEU A 100 3.41 4.73 24.60
CA LEU A 100 4.03 5.93 25.19
C LEU A 100 3.50 7.24 24.59
N LEU A 101 2.59 7.17 23.61
CA LEU A 101 1.92 8.35 23.08
C LEU A 101 0.92 8.89 24.11
N SER A 102 0.88 10.21 24.26
CA SER A 102 -0.20 10.84 25.03
C SER A 102 -1.53 10.75 24.29
N GLY A 103 -2.66 10.97 24.99
CA GLY A 103 -3.98 11.00 24.35
C GLY A 103 -4.05 11.97 23.16
N LEU A 104 -3.48 13.17 23.31
CA LEU A 104 -3.37 14.15 22.22
C LEU A 104 -2.52 13.63 21.05
N GLN A 105 -1.43 12.92 21.32
CA GLN A 105 -0.59 12.34 20.27
C GLN A 105 -1.29 11.21 19.51
N VAL A 106 -2.08 10.39 20.21
CA VAL A 106 -2.93 9.36 19.59
C VAL A 106 -4.01 10.01 18.72
N GLU A 107 -4.66 11.08 19.21
CA GLU A 107 -5.65 11.83 18.44
C GLU A 107 -5.04 12.45 17.18
N ILE A 108 -3.90 13.14 17.29
CA ILE A 108 -3.16 13.69 16.15
C ILE A 108 -2.79 12.59 15.14
N LEU A 109 -2.33 11.43 15.62
CA LEU A 109 -1.98 10.29 14.78
C LEU A 109 -3.20 9.72 14.03
N SER A 110 -4.39 9.69 14.66
CA SER A 110 -5.63 9.28 13.99
C SER A 110 -5.99 10.23 12.83
N TRP A 111 -5.81 11.54 13.01
CA TRP A 111 -6.07 12.53 11.97
C TRP A 111 -5.02 12.48 10.85
N ILE A 112 -3.76 12.16 11.18
CA ILE A 112 -2.74 11.84 10.18
C ILE A 112 -3.20 10.65 9.32
N ALA A 113 -3.70 9.58 9.93
CA ALA A 113 -4.18 8.40 9.21
C ALA A 113 -5.38 8.70 8.29
N LYS A 114 -6.21 9.69 8.66
CA LYS A 114 -7.31 10.23 7.85
C LYS A 114 -6.86 11.24 6.78
N GLY A 115 -5.56 11.51 6.65
CA GLY A 115 -5.00 12.37 5.61
C GLY A 115 -5.09 13.87 5.89
N LYS A 116 -5.42 14.30 7.12
CA LYS A 116 -5.45 15.72 7.47
C LYS A 116 -4.06 16.33 7.46
N THR A 117 -3.95 17.61 7.13
CA THR A 117 -2.74 18.44 7.20
C THR A 117 -2.49 18.94 8.63
N ASN A 118 -1.30 19.48 8.93
CA ASN A 118 -1.02 20.01 10.27
C ASN A 118 -1.92 21.21 10.64
N SER A 119 -2.24 22.06 9.66
CA SER A 119 -3.14 23.20 9.84
C SER A 119 -4.58 22.76 10.10
N GLU A 120 -5.10 21.77 9.38
CA GLU A 120 -6.41 21.19 9.67
C GLU A 120 -6.45 20.51 11.04
N ILE A 121 -5.42 19.73 11.39
CA ILE A 121 -5.33 19.09 12.71
C ILE A 121 -5.30 20.16 13.80
N ALA A 122 -4.53 21.23 13.62
CA ALA A 122 -4.43 22.35 14.54
C ALA A 122 -5.80 22.96 14.83
N LEU A 123 -6.63 23.15 13.79
CA LEU A 123 -8.01 23.60 13.94
C LEU A 123 -8.87 22.59 14.72
N ILE A 124 -8.72 21.29 14.45
CA ILE A 124 -9.51 20.22 15.09
C ILE A 124 -9.16 20.09 16.59
N VAL A 125 -7.87 20.05 16.94
CA VAL A 125 -7.42 19.83 18.33
C VAL A 125 -7.25 21.12 19.14
N GLY A 126 -7.57 22.28 18.57
CA GLY A 126 -7.45 23.59 19.21
C GLY A 126 -6.00 23.98 19.53
N ARG A 127 -5.05 23.73 18.63
CA ARG A 127 -3.62 24.03 18.78
C ARG A 127 -3.12 24.87 17.62
N THR A 128 -1.90 25.40 17.72
CA THR A 128 -1.24 26.04 16.59
C THR A 128 -0.63 24.99 15.66
N GLU A 129 -0.51 25.30 14.37
CA GLU A 129 0.14 24.41 13.40
C GLU A 129 1.56 24.04 13.83
N ARG A 130 2.31 25.00 14.40
CA ARG A 130 3.65 24.76 14.96
C ARG A 130 3.64 23.74 16.09
N ALA A 131 2.65 23.80 16.99
CA ALA A 131 2.52 22.83 18.08
C ALA A 131 2.17 21.44 17.55
N VAL A 132 1.28 21.35 16.56
CA VAL A 132 0.99 20.08 15.88
C VAL A 132 2.23 19.52 15.21
N ALA A 133 2.99 20.34 14.47
CA ALA A 133 4.24 19.92 13.84
C ALA A 133 5.24 19.33 14.85
N TYR A 134 5.36 19.95 16.02
CA TYR A 134 6.16 19.40 17.12
C TYR A 134 5.64 18.03 17.58
N HIS A 135 4.34 17.89 17.84
CA HIS A 135 3.76 16.60 18.22
C HIS A 135 3.93 15.53 17.14
N VAL A 136 3.86 15.88 15.86
CA VAL A 136 4.14 14.95 14.76
C VAL A 136 5.58 14.43 14.86
N SER A 137 6.58 15.30 15.02
CA SER A 137 7.97 14.89 15.19
C SER A 137 8.16 13.92 16.37
N GLU A 138 7.53 14.21 17.51
CA GLU A 138 7.55 13.34 18.69
C GLU A 138 6.88 11.98 18.43
N ILE A 139 5.74 11.97 17.73
CA ILE A 139 5.05 10.73 17.35
C ILE A 139 5.96 9.87 16.47
N LEU A 140 6.55 10.46 15.42
CA LEU A 140 7.46 9.77 14.49
C LEU A 140 8.63 9.13 15.24
N ALA A 141 9.25 9.88 16.15
CA ALA A 141 10.34 9.38 16.99
C ALA A 141 9.91 8.21 17.88
N LYS A 142 8.79 8.37 18.61
CA LYS A 142 8.29 7.35 19.55
C LYS A 142 7.92 6.04 18.88
N ILE A 143 7.26 6.08 17.72
CA ILE A 143 6.86 4.87 16.98
C ILE A 143 7.94 4.40 15.98
N SER A 144 9.11 5.05 15.97
CA SER A 144 10.28 4.68 15.19
C SER A 144 10.04 4.65 13.67
N VAL A 145 9.37 5.68 13.15
CA VAL A 145 9.14 5.88 11.71
C VAL A 145 9.71 7.21 11.23
N SER A 146 10.07 7.30 9.96
CA SER A 146 10.75 8.48 9.40
C SER A 146 9.83 9.44 8.65
N SER A 147 8.56 9.08 8.45
CA SER A 147 7.64 9.91 7.68
C SER A 147 6.20 9.85 8.16
N ARG A 148 5.45 10.92 7.88
CA ARG A 148 4.00 11.00 8.10
C ARG A 148 3.25 9.85 7.45
N ALA A 149 3.65 9.45 6.23
CA ALA A 149 3.02 8.34 5.51
C ALA A 149 3.25 7.00 6.22
N GLN A 150 4.46 6.76 6.75
CA GLN A 150 4.72 5.58 7.58
C GLN A 150 3.93 5.61 8.88
N ALA A 151 3.75 6.77 9.51
CA ALA A 151 2.91 6.91 10.70
C ALA A 151 1.42 6.61 10.42
N ALA A 152 0.90 7.08 9.28
CA ALA A 152 -0.45 6.73 8.83
C ALA A 152 -0.60 5.22 8.62
N ALA A 153 0.37 4.59 7.94
CA ALA A 153 0.38 3.15 7.72
C ALA A 153 0.51 2.37 9.03
N PHE A 154 1.31 2.85 9.97
CA PHE A 154 1.45 2.30 11.32
C PHE A 154 0.10 2.27 12.03
N TYR A 155 -0.62 3.40 12.06
CA TYR A 155 -1.92 3.48 12.71
C TYR A 155 -2.96 2.55 12.06
N ALA A 156 -2.99 2.50 10.73
CA ALA A 156 -3.88 1.61 9.99
C ALA A 156 -3.60 0.12 10.24
N ALA A 157 -2.33 -0.26 10.38
CA ALA A 157 -1.91 -1.64 10.65
C ALA A 157 -2.31 -2.14 12.05
N LEU A 158 -2.53 -1.24 13.01
CA LEU A 158 -3.03 -1.60 14.34
C LEU A 158 -4.52 -1.99 14.34
N GLY A 159 -5.23 -1.80 13.22
CA GLY A 159 -6.67 -2.08 13.14
C GLY A 159 -7.54 -1.13 13.98
N LEU A 160 -6.95 -0.04 14.50
CA LEU A 160 -7.65 1.04 15.18
C LEU A 160 -8.41 1.85 14.14
N ARG A 161 -9.61 1.40 13.80
CA ARG A 161 -10.58 2.16 13.02
C ARG A 161 -11.64 2.63 14.01
N ASP A 162 -11.95 3.94 13.95
CA ASP A 162 -13.11 4.51 14.63
C ASP A 162 -14.41 3.90 14.09
#